data_AF-A0A8S3R0N6-F1
#
_entry.id   AF-A0A8S3R0N6-F1
#
_cell.length_a   1.000
_cell.length_b   1.000
_cell.length_c   1.000
_cell.angle_alpha   90.00
_cell.angle_beta   90.00
_cell.angle_gamma   90.00
#
_symmetry.space_group_name_H-M   'P 1'
#
loop_
_entity.id
_entity.type
_entity.pdbx_description
1 polymer ?
#
loop_
_entity_poly.entity_id
_entity_poly.type
_entity_poly.pdbx_seq_one_letter_code
_entity_poly.pdbx_strand_id
1 'polypeptide(L)'
;MTICKKHETEEVRFYCEECKELICDDCVVGDHSVCLKTKIGEYEQRQKRSLQETTKSASETGVPNINRILERITIAKQSFNCSVDKEVESISSKTEIIIKIFNELKEELVKTFEDLKRYELYMVKMLLTGIWNLETFVIQPEPVFSLEHSKSIEVNFGAEALIHCDISNCPEKCETYWKN
;
A
#
# COMPACT_ATOMS: atom_id res chain seq x y z
N MET A 1 12.45 53.50 48.17
CA MET A 1 11.31 54.43 48.02
C MET A 1 11.41 55.07 46.66
N THR A 2 10.28 55.18 45.96
CA THR A 2 10.23 55.76 44.62
C THR A 2 9.62 57.16 44.74
N ILE A 3 10.31 58.18 44.24
CA ILE A 3 9.89 59.58 44.32
C ILE A 3 9.07 59.94 43.08
N CYS A 4 8.09 60.83 43.23
CA CYS A 4 7.29 61.33 42.13
C CYS A 4 8.16 62.09 41.11
N LYS A 5 7.95 61.82 39.82
CA LYS A 5 8.66 62.50 38.74
C LYS A 5 8.32 63.99 38.61
N LYS A 6 7.14 64.40 39.09
CA LYS A 6 6.65 65.80 39.04
C LYS A 6 6.89 66.56 40.35
N HIS A 7 6.96 65.85 41.47
CA HIS A 7 7.09 66.43 42.81
C HIS A 7 8.29 65.78 43.51
N GLU A 8 9.46 66.42 43.43
CA GLU A 8 10.76 65.84 43.79
C GLU A 8 10.93 65.50 45.29
N THR A 9 10.05 66.00 46.15
CA THR A 9 10.03 65.72 47.59
C THR A 9 8.98 64.69 48.00
N GLU A 10 8.09 64.29 47.08
CA GLU A 10 6.92 63.48 47.41
C GLU A 10 7.10 62.01 46.99
N GLU A 11 6.66 61.12 47.85
CA GLU A 11 6.67 59.68 47.58
C GLU A 11 5.44 59.24 46.78
N VAL A 12 5.64 58.32 45.84
CA VAL A 12 4.51 57.71 45.13
C VAL A 12 3.76 56.75 46.06
N ARG A 13 2.43 56.86 46.06
CA ARG A 13 1.55 56.08 46.94
C ARG A 13 0.39 55.43 46.22
N PHE A 14 0.04 55.95 45.04
CA PHE A 14 -1.08 55.47 44.25
C PHE A 14 -0.65 55.10 42.84
N TYR A 15 -1.43 54.22 42.23
CA TYR A 15 -1.44 53.94 40.82
C TYR A 15 -2.71 54.56 40.22
N CYS A 16 -2.55 55.42 39.22
CA CYS A 16 -3.64 55.98 38.45
C CYS A 16 -4.09 54.95 37.40
N GLU A 17 -5.35 54.49 37.45
CA GLU A 17 -5.82 53.40 36.59
C GLU A 17 -6.04 53.85 35.13
N GLU A 18 -6.36 55.12 34.88
CA GLU A 18 -6.55 55.67 33.54
C GLU A 18 -5.23 56.05 32.89
N CYS A 19 -4.36 56.75 33.62
CA CYS A 19 -3.06 57.23 33.11
C CYS A 19 -1.97 56.16 33.13
N LYS A 20 -2.21 55.03 33.80
CA LYS A 20 -1.30 53.87 33.91
C LYS A 20 0.06 54.21 34.53
N GLU A 21 0.09 55.12 35.51
CA GLU A 21 1.32 55.59 36.14
C GLU A 21 1.23 55.69 37.67
N LEU A 22 2.39 55.74 38.32
CA LEU A 22 2.54 55.90 39.77
C LEU A 22 2.55 57.39 40.14
N ILE A 23 1.71 57.78 41.09
CA ILE A 23 1.48 59.18 41.47
C ILE A 23 1.59 59.38 43.00
N CYS A 24 1.97 60.60 43.42
CA CYS A 24 1.97 61.04 44.82
C CYS A 24 0.66 61.77 45.18
N ASP A 25 0.52 62.17 46.45
CA ASP A 25 -0.64 62.91 46.98
C ASP A 25 -0.86 64.26 46.25
N ASP A 26 0.20 64.98 45.86
CA ASP A 26 0.07 66.24 45.11
C ASP A 26 -0.49 66.04 43.70
N CYS A 27 -0.03 64.99 43.00
CA CYS A 27 -0.59 64.60 41.70
C CYS A 27 -2.07 64.22 41.80
N VAL A 28 -2.47 63.61 42.92
CA VAL A 28 -3.86 63.20 43.20
C VAL A 28 -4.79 64.40 43.33
N VAL A 29 -4.32 65.53 43.85
CA VAL A 29 -5.11 66.76 44.02
C VAL A 29 -5.12 67.61 42.75
N GLY A 30 -4.01 67.63 42.01
CA GLY A 30 -3.90 68.36 40.75
C GLY A 30 -4.41 67.57 39.54
N ASP A 31 -3.46 67.15 38.71
CA ASP A 31 -3.71 66.56 37.38
C ASP A 31 -4.60 65.32 37.39
N HIS A 32 -4.62 64.55 38.49
CA HIS A 32 -5.37 63.28 38.60
C HIS A 32 -6.56 63.38 39.55
N SER A 33 -7.07 64.57 39.84
CA SER A 33 -8.21 64.79 40.74
C SER A 33 -9.43 63.94 40.38
N VAL A 34 -9.71 63.80 39.08
CA VAL A 34 -10.86 63.07 38.53
C VAL A 34 -10.57 61.62 38.11
N CYS A 35 -9.32 61.17 38.19
CA CYS A 35 -8.94 59.80 37.82
C CYS A 35 -9.20 58.81 38.95
N LEU A 36 -9.46 57.54 38.60
CA LEU A 36 -9.47 56.42 39.52
C LEU A 36 -8.05 56.07 39.96
N LYS A 37 -7.88 55.85 41.26
CA LYS A 37 -6.58 55.67 41.90
C LYS A 37 -6.68 54.55 42.93
N THR A 38 -5.74 53.63 42.85
CA THR A 38 -5.62 52.49 43.74
C THR A 38 -4.31 52.61 44.50
N LYS A 39 -4.27 52.27 45.78
CA LYS A 39 -3.00 52.25 46.52
C LYS A 39 -2.03 51.26 45.88
N ILE A 40 -0.75 51.60 45.84
CA ILE A 40 0.26 50.76 45.17
C ILE A 40 0.25 49.34 45.71
N GLY A 41 0.19 49.14 47.03
CA GLY A 41 0.15 47.79 47.61
C GLY A 41 -1.09 46.98 47.19
N GLU A 42 -2.25 47.62 47.03
CA GLU A 42 -3.48 46.95 46.57
C GLU A 42 -3.39 46.60 45.08
N TYR A 43 -2.84 47.51 44.27
CA TYR A 43 -2.58 47.29 42.85
C TYR A 43 -1.58 46.15 42.65
N GLU A 44 -0.45 46.17 43.34
CA GLU A 44 0.57 45.12 43.32
C GLU A 44 -0.01 43.76 43.72
N GLN A 45 -0.82 43.72 44.78
CA GLN A 45 -1.46 42.48 45.21
C GLN A 45 -2.47 41.97 44.18
N ARG A 46 -3.22 42.86 43.52
CA ARG A 46 -4.14 42.50 42.43
C ARG A 46 -3.39 41.92 41.23
N GLN A 47 -2.31 42.58 40.80
CA GLN A 47 -1.47 42.10 39.70
C GLN A 47 -0.81 40.76 40.02
N LYS A 48 -0.28 40.61 41.24
CA LYS A 48 0.31 39.35 41.71
C LYS A 48 -0.70 38.20 41.66
N ARG A 49 -1.93 38.42 42.14
CA ARG A 49 -3.00 37.40 42.06
C ARG A 49 -3.36 37.04 40.63
N SER A 50 -3.57 38.03 39.77
CA SER A 50 -3.93 37.80 38.36
C SER A 50 -2.84 37.02 37.61
N LEU A 51 -1.57 37.35 37.83
CA LEU A 51 -0.44 36.62 37.26
C LEU A 51 -0.34 35.20 37.82
N GLN A 52 -0.55 35.02 39.12
CA GLN A 52 -0.56 33.69 39.74
C GLN A 52 -1.69 32.82 39.19
N GLU A 53 -2.90 33.35 39.03
CA GLU A 53 -4.04 32.63 38.43
C GLU A 53 -3.78 32.25 36.98
N THR A 54 -3.26 33.18 36.18
CA THR A 54 -2.92 32.93 34.78
C THR A 54 -1.85 31.86 34.66
N THR A 55 -0.79 31.96 35.48
CA THR A 55 0.31 30.99 35.50
C THR A 55 -0.17 29.62 35.94
N LYS A 56 -0.99 29.57 37.00
CA LYS A 56 -1.60 28.34 37.52
C LYS A 56 -2.49 27.68 36.47
N SER A 57 -3.36 28.44 35.83
CA SER A 57 -4.23 27.91 34.77
C SER A 57 -3.41 27.34 33.60
N ALA A 58 -2.39 28.07 33.16
CA ALA A 58 -1.51 27.63 32.08
C ALA A 58 -0.75 26.34 32.45
N SER A 59 -0.20 26.24 33.66
CA SER A 59 0.57 25.07 34.10
C SER A 59 -0.30 23.86 34.44
N GLU A 60 -1.46 24.05 35.07
CA GLU A 60 -2.32 22.97 35.54
C GLU A 60 -3.27 22.44 34.46
N THR A 61 -3.65 23.27 33.48
CA THR A 61 -4.65 22.86 32.47
C THR A 61 -4.13 23.00 31.04
N GLY A 62 -3.46 24.10 30.71
CA GLY A 62 -2.96 24.36 29.37
C GLY A 62 -1.92 23.33 28.93
N VAL A 63 -0.82 23.22 29.67
CA VAL A 63 0.28 22.31 29.36
C VAL A 63 -0.17 20.83 29.36
N PRO A 64 -0.91 20.31 30.35
CA PRO A 64 -1.37 18.94 30.33
C PRO A 64 -2.31 18.62 29.16
N ASN A 65 -3.18 19.55 28.78
CA ASN A 65 -4.07 19.33 27.64
C ASN A 65 -3.29 19.28 26.31
N ILE A 66 -2.29 20.15 26.14
CA ILE A 66 -1.39 20.10 24.98
C ILE A 66 -0.66 18.77 24.93
N ASN A 67 -0.08 18.31 26.05
CA ASN A 67 0.60 17.03 26.12
C ASN A 67 -0.33 15.86 25.78
N ARG A 68 -1.58 15.90 26.27
CA ARG A 68 -2.58 14.88 25.94
C ARG A 68 -2.92 14.86 24.44
N ILE A 69 -3.01 16.02 23.80
CA ILE A 69 -3.25 16.11 22.36
C ILE A 69 -2.04 15.57 21.58
N LEU A 70 -0.82 15.93 21.99
CA LEU A 70 0.41 15.42 21.37
C LEU A 70 0.54 13.90 21.49
N GLU A 71 0.17 13.33 22.64
CA GLU A 71 0.15 11.89 22.84
C GLU A 71 -0.85 11.21 21.91
N ARG A 72 -2.07 11.76 21.79
CA ARG A 72 -3.09 11.24 20.84
C ARG A 72 -2.62 11.31 19.39
N ILE A 73 -1.96 12.39 18.99
CA ILE A 73 -1.38 12.53 17.65
C ILE A 73 -0.31 11.46 17.42
N THR A 74 0.53 11.22 18.44
CA THR A 74 1.59 10.20 18.37
C THR A 74 1.01 8.80 18.20
N ILE A 75 0.00 8.45 18.99
CA ILE A 75 -0.70 7.17 18.87
C ILE A 75 -1.36 7.02 17.50
N ALA A 76 -2.06 8.06 17.03
CA ALA A 76 -2.70 8.05 15.71
C ALA A 76 -1.68 7.86 14.57
N LYS A 77 -0.52 8.52 14.65
CA LYS A 77 0.58 8.35 13.70
C LYS A 77 1.10 6.91 13.68
N GLN A 78 1.33 6.31 14.85
CA GLN A 78 1.78 4.92 14.96
C GLN A 78 0.76 3.94 14.37
N SER A 79 -0.52 4.13 14.71
CA SER A 79 -1.61 3.31 14.16
C SER A 79 -1.70 3.42 12.64
N PHE A 80 -1.58 4.64 12.09
CA PHE A 80 -1.61 4.87 10.65
C PHE A 80 -0.43 4.17 9.96
N ASN A 81 0.78 4.30 10.48
CA ASN A 81 1.96 3.63 9.93
C ASN A 81 1.80 2.10 9.95
N CYS A 82 1.31 1.52 11.05
CA CYS A 82 1.04 0.08 11.12
C CYS A 82 0.00 -0.36 10.07
N SER A 83 -0.99 0.48 9.77
CA SER A 83 -1.96 0.22 8.70
C SER A 83 -1.30 0.25 7.33
N VAL A 84 -0.44 1.24 7.08
CA VAL A 84 0.31 1.35 5.82
C VAL A 84 1.21 0.13 5.62
N ASP A 85 1.95 -0.29 6.66
CA ASP A 85 2.84 -1.45 6.59
C ASP A 85 2.06 -2.73 6.24
N LYS A 86 0.90 -2.96 6.86
CA LYS A 86 0.03 -4.10 6.55
C LYS A 86 -0.48 -4.10 5.11
N GLU A 87 -0.88 -2.94 4.60
CA GLU A 87 -1.34 -2.83 3.21
C GLU A 87 -0.19 -3.05 2.23
N VAL A 88 1.01 -2.55 2.52
CA VAL A 88 2.22 -2.79 1.70
C VAL A 88 2.57 -4.27 1.67
N GLU A 89 2.48 -4.98 2.79
CA GLU A 89 2.72 -6.43 2.88
C GLU A 89 1.66 -7.24 2.11
N SER A 90 0.39 -6.84 2.23
CA SER A 90 -0.73 -7.42 1.47
C SER A 90 -0.55 -7.26 -0.05
N ILE A 91 -0.12 -6.08 -0.51
CA ILE A 91 0.14 -5.83 -1.93
C ILE A 91 1.36 -6.63 -2.40
N SER A 92 2.44 -6.63 -1.62
CA SER A 92 3.67 -7.35 -1.96
C SER A 92 3.40 -8.85 -2.14
N SER A 93 2.75 -9.48 -1.16
CA SER A 93 2.42 -10.91 -1.21
C SER A 93 1.52 -11.28 -2.39
N LYS A 94 0.50 -10.46 -2.71
CA LYS A 94 -0.34 -10.67 -3.91
C LYS A 94 0.46 -10.54 -5.20
N THR A 95 1.39 -9.58 -5.25
CA THR A 95 2.25 -9.38 -6.42
C THR A 95 3.17 -10.57 -6.64
N GLU A 96 3.75 -11.12 -5.57
CA GLU A 96 4.57 -12.34 -5.63
C GLU A 96 3.78 -13.55 -6.15
N ILE A 97 2.53 -13.73 -5.69
CA ILE A 97 1.64 -14.78 -6.19
C ILE A 97 1.39 -14.61 -7.69
N ILE A 98 1.11 -13.39 -8.14
CA ILE A 98 0.89 -13.10 -9.56
C ILE A 98 2.13 -13.43 -10.38
N ILE A 99 3.31 -12.99 -9.93
CA ILE A 99 4.58 -13.29 -10.60
C ILE A 99 4.78 -14.80 -10.73
N LYS A 100 4.48 -15.56 -9.67
CA LYS A 100 4.57 -17.02 -9.68
C LYS A 100 3.65 -17.64 -10.74
N ILE A 101 2.37 -17.26 -10.76
CA ILE A 101 1.40 -17.74 -11.74
C ILE A 101 1.86 -17.42 -13.17
N PHE A 102 2.33 -16.20 -13.40
CA PHE A 102 2.84 -15.80 -14.72
C PHE A 102 4.03 -16.65 -15.18
N ASN A 103 4.94 -16.99 -14.26
CA ASN A 103 6.08 -17.86 -14.58
C ASN A 103 5.64 -19.30 -14.88
N GLU A 104 4.70 -19.85 -14.11
CA GLU A 104 4.13 -21.18 -14.35
C GLU A 104 3.45 -21.26 -15.73
N LEU A 105 2.62 -20.26 -16.06
CA LEU A 105 1.96 -20.18 -17.38
C LEU A 105 2.98 -20.04 -18.52
N LYS A 106 4.05 -19.27 -18.31
CA LYS A 106 5.14 -19.13 -19.29
C LYS A 106 5.82 -20.47 -19.52
N GLU A 107 6.14 -21.22 -18.48
CA GLU A 107 6.78 -22.54 -18.59
C GLU A 107 5.90 -23.55 -19.32
N GLU A 108 4.60 -23.57 -19.02
CA GLU A 108 3.63 -24.42 -19.71
C GLU A 108 3.51 -24.08 -21.21
N LEU A 109 3.47 -22.79 -21.53
CA LEU A 109 3.44 -22.33 -22.91
C LEU A 109 4.70 -22.76 -23.66
N VAL A 110 5.88 -22.57 -23.07
CA VAL A 110 7.16 -22.98 -23.67
C VAL A 110 7.17 -24.48 -23.94
N LYS A 111 6.76 -25.29 -22.96
CA LYS A 111 6.68 -26.75 -23.11
C LYS A 111 5.76 -27.15 -24.26
N THR A 112 4.58 -26.54 -24.35
CA THR A 112 3.62 -26.79 -25.44
C THR A 112 4.23 -26.51 -26.81
N PHE A 113 4.96 -25.40 -26.95
CA PHE A 113 5.68 -25.08 -28.19
C PHE A 113 6.77 -26.10 -28.53
N GLU A 114 7.53 -26.55 -27.54
CA GLU A 114 8.57 -27.57 -27.73
C GLU A 114 8.00 -28.92 -28.17
N ASP A 115 6.87 -29.33 -27.58
CA ASP A 115 6.18 -30.56 -27.93
C ASP A 115 5.61 -30.51 -29.36
N LEU A 116 5.01 -29.39 -29.76
CA LEU A 116 4.54 -29.17 -31.14
C LEU A 116 5.69 -29.24 -32.15
N LYS A 117 6.80 -28.56 -31.86
CA LYS A 117 8.01 -28.59 -32.71
C LYS A 117 8.57 -30.00 -32.85
N ARG A 118 8.55 -30.78 -31.76
CA ARG A 118 8.99 -32.18 -31.76
C ARG A 118 8.08 -33.05 -32.63
N TYR A 119 6.77 -32.86 -32.52
CA TYR A 119 5.79 -33.58 -33.33
C TYR A 119 5.96 -33.29 -34.82
N GLU A 120 6.13 -32.02 -35.21
CA GLU A 120 6.39 -31.64 -36.61
C GLU A 120 7.65 -32.31 -37.15
N LEU A 121 8.75 -32.27 -36.39
CA LEU A 121 10.00 -32.92 -36.77
C LEU A 121 9.84 -34.45 -36.90
N TYR A 122 9.06 -35.07 -36.02
CA TYR A 122 8.76 -36.50 -36.06
C TYR A 122 7.98 -36.87 -37.33
N MET A 123 6.93 -36.11 -37.66
CA MET A 123 6.15 -36.32 -38.88
C MET A 123 6.99 -36.16 -40.15
N VAL A 124 7.84 -35.14 -40.21
CA VAL A 124 8.78 -34.94 -41.33
C VAL A 124 9.73 -36.14 -41.46
N LYS A 125 10.30 -36.62 -40.35
CA LYS A 125 11.18 -37.81 -40.37
C LYS A 125 10.45 -39.05 -40.86
N MET A 126 9.24 -39.32 -40.37
CA MET A 126 8.44 -40.47 -40.81
C MET A 126 8.18 -40.44 -42.33
N LEU A 127 7.78 -39.28 -42.86
CA LEU A 127 7.53 -39.12 -44.29
C LEU A 127 8.81 -39.34 -45.11
N LEU A 128 9.94 -38.77 -44.68
CA LEU A 128 11.23 -38.97 -45.35
C LEU A 128 11.67 -40.44 -45.33
N THR A 129 11.51 -41.15 -44.22
CA THR A 129 11.79 -42.59 -44.13
C THR A 129 10.86 -43.40 -45.04
N GLY A 130 9.58 -43.05 -45.11
CA GLY A 130 8.63 -43.67 -46.04
C GLY A 130 9.04 -43.49 -47.50
N ILE A 131 9.41 -42.27 -47.90
CA ILE A 131 9.90 -41.97 -49.26
C ILE A 131 11.17 -42.77 -49.56
N TRP A 132 12.14 -42.79 -48.64
CA TRP A 132 13.40 -43.53 -48.81
C TRP A 132 13.17 -45.06 -48.97
N ASN A 133 12.24 -45.63 -48.21
CA ASN A 133 11.87 -47.04 -48.34
C ASN A 133 11.18 -47.34 -49.69
N LEU A 134 10.42 -46.40 -50.24
CA LEU A 134 9.81 -46.55 -51.57
C LEU A 134 10.85 -46.45 -52.69
N GLU A 135 11.78 -45.50 -52.59
CA GLU A 135 12.87 -45.33 -53.56
C GLU A 135 13.80 -46.56 -53.60
N THR A 136 14.08 -47.17 -52.44
CA THR A 136 14.87 -48.41 -52.35
C THR A 136 14.12 -49.64 -52.89
N PHE A 137 12.78 -49.65 -52.86
CA PHE A 137 11.96 -50.71 -53.46
C PHE A 137 11.85 -50.60 -54.99
N VAL A 138 11.90 -49.37 -55.53
CA VAL A 138 11.85 -49.11 -56.98
C VAL A 138 13.19 -49.42 -57.67
N ILE A 139 14.29 -49.53 -56.92
CA ILE A 139 15.61 -49.94 -57.41
C ILE A 139 15.90 -51.40 -57.01
N GLN A 140 14.97 -52.32 -57.24
CA GLN A 140 15.33 -53.72 -57.45
C GLN A 140 15.31 -54.01 -58.96
N PRO A 141 16.42 -54.46 -59.56
CA PRO A 141 16.41 -54.88 -60.96
C PRO A 141 15.46 -56.07 -61.09
N GLU A 142 14.58 -56.01 -62.09
CA GLU A 142 13.63 -57.07 -62.43
C GLU A 142 14.31 -58.45 -62.38
N PRO A 143 13.82 -59.41 -61.58
CA PRO A 143 14.12 -60.79 -61.85
C PRO A 143 13.30 -61.18 -63.09
N VAL A 144 13.99 -61.38 -64.21
CA VAL A 144 13.47 -62.13 -65.34
C VAL A 144 13.10 -63.52 -64.83
N PHE A 145 11.83 -63.77 -64.54
CA PHE A 145 11.34 -65.13 -64.37
C PHE A 145 9.93 -65.33 -64.93
N SER A 146 9.89 -66.33 -65.78
CA SER A 146 8.77 -67.01 -66.41
C SER A 146 7.66 -67.42 -65.45
N LEU A 147 6.44 -67.44 -65.99
CA LEU A 147 5.22 -67.98 -65.40
C LEU A 147 5.45 -69.29 -64.62
N GLU A 148 4.88 -69.39 -63.42
CA GLU A 148 3.70 -70.22 -63.15
C GLU A 148 3.33 -70.23 -61.65
N HIS A 149 2.04 -70.47 -61.40
CA HIS A 149 1.38 -70.78 -60.12
C HIS A 149 0.85 -69.62 -59.27
N SER A 150 -0.46 -69.44 -59.43
CA SER A 150 -1.43 -68.80 -58.54
C SER A 150 -1.32 -69.25 -57.09
N LYS A 151 -1.34 -68.30 -56.15
CA LYS A 151 -1.98 -68.45 -54.84
C LYS A 151 -2.46 -67.08 -54.35
N SER A 152 -3.75 -67.02 -54.07
CA SER A 152 -4.49 -65.89 -53.53
C SER A 152 -3.94 -65.49 -52.16
N ILE A 153 -3.74 -64.20 -51.92
CA ILE A 153 -3.48 -63.64 -50.58
C ILE A 153 -4.64 -62.71 -50.26
N GLU A 154 -5.42 -63.10 -49.23
CA GLU A 154 -6.44 -62.26 -48.60
C GLU A 154 -5.76 -61.14 -47.80
N VAL A 155 -6.22 -59.90 -48.00
CA VAL A 155 -5.78 -58.73 -47.24
C VAL A 155 -6.83 -58.46 -46.16
N ASN A 156 -6.50 -58.76 -44.91
CA ASN A 156 -7.30 -58.37 -43.75
C ASN A 156 -6.98 -56.91 -43.36
N PHE A 157 -7.97 -56.02 -43.45
CA PHE A 157 -7.95 -54.72 -42.79
C PHE A 157 -8.73 -54.83 -41.47
N GLY A 158 -8.06 -54.60 -40.34
CA GLY A 158 -8.73 -54.55 -39.05
C GLY A 158 -7.87 -53.85 -37.99
N ALA A 159 -8.30 -52.66 -37.57
CA ALA A 159 -8.51 -52.24 -36.17
C ALA A 159 -8.63 -50.71 -36.08
N GLU A 160 -9.86 -50.23 -35.87
CA GLU A 160 -10.15 -48.89 -35.33
C GLU A 160 -9.82 -48.87 -33.84
N ALA A 161 -9.09 -47.85 -33.38
CA ALA A 161 -8.89 -47.59 -31.95
C ALA A 161 -9.90 -46.53 -31.48
N LEU A 162 -10.96 -46.98 -30.81
CA LEU A 162 -11.84 -46.15 -29.99
C LEU A 162 -11.10 -45.75 -28.70
N ILE A 163 -10.89 -44.45 -28.48
CA ILE A 163 -10.48 -43.93 -27.18
C ILE A 163 -11.75 -43.71 -26.34
N HIS A 164 -11.99 -44.61 -25.39
CA HIS A 164 -12.94 -44.39 -24.31
C HIS A 164 -12.36 -43.38 -23.31
N CYS A 165 -13.06 -42.25 -23.11
CA CYS A 165 -12.83 -41.36 -21.98
C CYS A 165 -13.71 -41.84 -20.81
N ASP A 166 -13.07 -42.23 -19.71
CA ASP A 166 -13.73 -42.69 -18.49
C ASP A 166 -14.19 -41.46 -17.67
N ILE A 167 -15.50 -41.21 -17.67
CA ILE A 167 -16.16 -40.02 -17.09
C ILE A 167 -16.12 -40.03 -15.55
N SER A 168 -15.54 -41.07 -14.94
CA SER A 168 -15.56 -41.30 -13.50
C SER A 168 -14.55 -40.47 -12.67
N ASN A 169 -13.74 -39.60 -13.30
CA ASN A 169 -12.65 -38.90 -12.58
C ASN A 169 -12.50 -37.39 -12.86
N CYS A 170 -13.59 -36.68 -13.17
CA CYS A 170 -13.57 -35.21 -13.33
C CYS A 170 -14.24 -34.51 -12.13
N PRO A 171 -13.49 -33.89 -11.20
CA PRO A 171 -14.05 -33.11 -10.12
C PRO A 171 -14.47 -31.73 -10.64
N GLU A 172 -15.80 -31.56 -10.78
CA GLU A 172 -16.59 -30.33 -10.66
C GLU A 172 -16.15 -29.04 -11.42
N LYS A 173 -17.09 -28.56 -12.24
CA LYS A 173 -17.25 -27.21 -12.85
C LYS A 173 -16.72 -27.01 -14.27
N CYS A 174 -17.47 -27.56 -15.23
CA CYS A 174 -17.59 -26.96 -16.57
C CYS A 174 -19.06 -26.59 -16.82
N GLU A 175 -19.54 -25.59 -16.08
CA GLU A 175 -20.72 -24.82 -16.48
C GLU A 175 -20.28 -23.66 -17.37
N THR A 176 -21.12 -23.35 -18.36
CA THR A 176 -21.08 -22.22 -19.29
C THR A 176 -20.09 -22.30 -20.45
N TYR A 177 -20.62 -22.53 -21.68
CA TYR A 177 -20.48 -21.63 -22.83
C TYR A 177 -21.00 -22.30 -24.12
N TRP A 178 -22.29 -22.19 -24.44
CA TRP A 178 -22.79 -22.20 -25.83
C TRP A 178 -24.09 -21.39 -25.90
N LYS A 179 -23.94 -20.09 -26.18
CA LYS A 179 -24.96 -19.23 -26.80
C LYS A 179 -24.26 -18.52 -27.96
N ASN A 180 -24.48 -19.03 -29.16
CA ASN A 180 -24.83 -18.33 -30.40
C ASN A 180 -24.87 -19.33 -31.54
#